data_AF-A0A7S3WBU6-F1
#
_entry.id   AF-A0A7S3WBU6-F1
#
_cell.length_a   1.000
_cell.length_b   1.000
_cell.length_c   1.000
_cell.angle_alpha   90.00
_cell.angle_beta   90.00
_cell.angle_gamma   90.00
#
_symmetry.space_group_name_H-M   'P 1'
#
loop_
_entity.id
_entity.type
_entity.pdbx_description
1 polymer ?
#
loop_
_entity_poly.entity_id
_entity_poly.type
_entity_poly.pdbx_seq_one_letter_code
_entity_poly.pdbx_strand_id
1 'polypeptide(L)'
;WRCSICMCRGCRSPPYSIMTGLFGLLLVVPVADALYLPGFLPKQYEANASVELKVNKLTSVKTQLPYRYYTLPYCLPDVIRESRENLGETLMGDVIENSPYA
;
A
#
# COMPACT_ATOMS: atom_id res chain seq x y z
N TRP A 1 -10.15 8.59 -63.06
CA TRP A 1 -9.07 9.18 -63.87
C TRP A 1 -8.79 10.60 -63.37
N ARG A 2 -7.68 10.76 -62.63
CA ARG A 2 -6.99 12.00 -62.14
C ARG A 2 -7.80 12.96 -61.24
N CYS A 3 -7.48 13.25 -59.97
CA CYS A 3 -6.24 13.53 -59.18
C CYS A 3 -5.75 14.99 -59.26
N SER A 4 -5.92 15.75 -58.16
CA SER A 4 -5.00 16.73 -57.51
C SER A 4 -5.81 17.60 -56.53
N ILE A 5 -5.79 17.40 -55.21
CA ILE A 5 -4.74 17.75 -54.23
C ILE A 5 -4.12 19.12 -54.51
N CYS A 6 -4.59 20.13 -53.78
CA CYS A 6 -3.71 21.21 -53.32
C CYS A 6 -3.98 21.43 -51.83
N MET A 7 -3.27 20.65 -51.01
CA MET A 7 -3.04 20.95 -49.60
C MET A 7 -2.37 22.33 -49.51
N CYS A 8 -3.07 23.34 -49.01
CA CYS A 8 -2.41 24.52 -48.44
C CYS A 8 -1.76 24.11 -47.11
N ARG A 9 -0.58 23.48 -47.19
CA ARG A 9 0.36 23.43 -46.07
C ARG A 9 0.95 24.83 -45.91
N GLY A 10 0.67 25.50 -44.81
CA GLY A 10 1.35 26.76 -44.52
C GLY A 10 0.75 27.69 -43.47
N CYS A 11 0.01 27.18 -42.47
CA CYS A 11 -0.29 28.00 -41.29
C CYS A 11 0.95 27.97 -40.37
N ARG A 12 1.94 28.84 -40.63
CA ARG A 12 3.01 29.11 -39.67
C ARG A 12 2.40 29.99 -38.57
N SER A 13 1.89 29.35 -37.52
CA SER A 13 1.41 30.08 -36.35
C SER A 13 2.62 30.77 -35.67
N PRO A 14 2.44 31.99 -35.18
CA PRO A 14 3.51 32.74 -34.55
C PRO A 14 3.97 32.10 -33.22
N PRO A 15 5.24 32.29 -32.80
CA PRO A 15 5.81 31.64 -31.62
C PRO A 15 5.04 31.95 -30.33
N TYR A 16 4.38 33.10 -30.27
CA TYR A 16 3.57 33.54 -29.12
C TYR A 16 2.29 32.72 -28.92
N SER A 17 1.69 32.17 -29.99
CA SER A 17 0.46 31.36 -29.86
C SER A 17 0.72 29.96 -29.30
N ILE A 18 1.93 29.43 -29.51
CA ILE A 18 2.37 28.16 -28.93
C ILE A 18 2.76 28.39 -27.46
N MET A 19 3.41 29.54 -27.18
CA MET A 19 3.84 29.92 -25.85
C MET A 19 2.67 30.18 -24.88
N THR A 20 1.59 30.84 -25.35
CA THR A 20 0.37 31.04 -24.55
C THR A 20 -0.37 29.74 -24.28
N GLY A 21 -0.43 28.83 -25.26
CA GLY A 21 -1.01 27.50 -25.08
C GLY A 21 -0.24 26.65 -24.07
N LEU A 22 1.09 26.72 -24.09
CA LEU A 22 1.94 25.97 -23.17
C LEU A 22 1.83 26.49 -21.72
N PHE A 23 1.72 27.82 -21.56
CA PHE A 23 1.50 28.44 -20.25
C PHE A 23 0.10 28.12 -19.69
N GLY A 24 -0.92 28.10 -20.56
CA GLY A 24 -2.25 27.63 -20.19
C GLY A 24 -2.29 26.15 -19.78
N LEU A 25 -1.53 25.29 -20.47
CA LEU A 25 -1.43 23.86 -20.12
C LEU A 25 -0.75 23.64 -18.77
N LEU A 26 0.28 24.43 -18.44
CA LEU A 26 1.01 24.32 -17.17
C LEU A 26 0.14 24.68 -15.96
N LEU A 27 -0.82 25.59 -16.12
CA LEU A 27 -1.75 26.02 -15.06
C LEU A 27 -2.85 24.99 -14.75
N VAL A 28 -3.05 23.99 -15.62
CA VAL A 28 -4.12 22.98 -15.47
C VAL A 28 -3.58 21.67 -14.87
N VAL A 29 -2.28 21.54 -14.63
CA VAL A 29 -1.71 20.33 -14.04
C VAL A 29 -2.07 20.25 -12.55
N PRO A 30 -2.87 19.26 -12.11
CA PRO A 30 -3.12 19.06 -10.68
C PRO A 30 -1.83 18.61 -9.99
N VAL A 31 -1.59 19.11 -8.77
CA VAL A 31 -0.53 18.60 -7.91
C VAL A 31 -0.92 17.19 -7.49
N ALA A 32 -0.12 16.19 -7.87
CA ALA A 32 -0.32 14.82 -7.45
C ALA A 32 0.32 14.62 -6.07
N ASP A 33 -0.50 14.25 -5.08
CA ASP A 33 0.01 13.73 -3.80
C ASP A 33 0.41 12.27 -3.97
N ALA A 34 1.68 11.97 -3.71
CA ALA A 34 2.20 10.62 -3.71
C ALA A 34 2.66 10.26 -2.30
N LEU A 35 2.00 9.25 -1.70
CA LEU A 35 2.44 8.67 -0.44
C LEU A 35 3.45 7.55 -0.74
N TYR A 36 4.73 7.81 -0.51
CA TYR A 36 5.72 6.74 -0.48
C TYR A 36 5.57 5.95 0.81
N LEU A 37 5.27 4.65 0.70
CA LEU A 37 5.28 3.74 1.82
C LEU A 37 6.70 3.17 1.97
N PRO A 38 7.49 3.59 2.98
CA PRO A 38 8.77 2.97 3.25
C PRO A 38 8.55 1.48 3.53
N GLY A 39 9.37 0.62 2.93
CA GLY A 39 9.33 -0.81 3.17
C GLY A 39 9.59 -1.15 4.64
N PHE A 40 8.96 -2.22 5.13
CA PHE A 40 9.18 -2.71 6.49
C PHE A 40 10.60 -3.27 6.65
N LEU A 41 11.31 -2.81 7.68
CA LEU A 41 12.62 -3.35 8.03
C LEU A 41 12.45 -4.61 8.89
N PRO A 42 13.19 -5.69 8.59
CA PRO A 42 13.18 -6.88 9.44
C PRO A 42 13.75 -6.53 10.82
N LYS A 43 13.09 -7.01 11.88
CA LYS A 43 13.59 -6.87 13.24
C LYS A 43 14.78 -7.81 13.45
N GLN A 44 15.95 -7.25 13.74
CA GLN A 44 17.14 -8.01 14.09
C GLN A 44 17.21 -8.21 15.60
N TYR A 45 17.62 -9.41 16.02
CA TYR A 45 17.79 -9.76 17.42
C TYR A 45 19.26 -10.11 17.65
N GLU A 46 19.81 -9.60 18.75
CA GLU A 46 21.15 -9.96 19.22
C GLU A 46 21.17 -11.36 19.84
N ALA A 47 22.36 -11.95 19.95
CA ALA A 47 22.52 -13.23 20.65
C ALA A 47 22.08 -13.09 22.12
N ASN A 48 21.25 -14.03 22.60
CA ASN A 48 20.62 -14.03 23.93
C ASN A 48 19.61 -12.91 24.19
N ALA A 49 19.15 -12.18 23.17
CA ALA A 49 18.04 -11.24 23.32
C ALA A 49 16.71 -11.98 23.51
N SER A 50 15.84 -11.46 24.38
CA SER A 50 14.48 -11.97 24.55
C SER A 50 13.63 -11.68 23.32
N VAL A 51 12.93 -12.70 22.81
CA VAL A 51 12.01 -12.57 21.67
C VAL A 51 10.59 -12.63 22.18
N GLU A 52 9.82 -11.58 21.94
CA GLU A 52 8.40 -11.58 22.25
C GLU A 52 7.64 -12.45 21.24
N LEU A 53 7.02 -13.52 21.72
CA LEU A 53 6.23 -14.42 20.91
C LEU A 53 4.79 -13.89 20.78
N LYS A 54 4.32 -13.79 19.54
CA LYS A 54 2.98 -13.33 19.19
C LYS A 54 2.24 -14.42 18.42
N VAL A 55 0.91 -14.43 18.55
CA VAL A 55 0.03 -15.40 17.88
C VAL A 55 -0.84 -14.71 16.84
N ASN A 56 -1.12 -15.42 15.76
CA ASN A 56 -2.04 -14.99 14.72
C ASN A 56 -3.33 -15.83 14.78
N LYS A 57 -4.33 -15.49 13.97
CA LYS A 57 -5.56 -16.24 13.79
C LYS A 57 -5.33 -17.69 13.37
N LEU A 58 -6.27 -18.53 13.77
CA LEU A 58 -6.30 -19.94 13.43
C LEU A 58 -6.92 -20.11 12.06
N THR A 59 -6.14 -20.68 11.15
CA THR A 59 -6.58 -21.02 9.80
C THR A 59 -6.62 -22.54 9.64
N SER A 60 -7.63 -23.06 8.97
CA SER A 60 -7.76 -24.50 8.66
C SER A 60 -7.75 -24.71 7.16
N VAL A 61 -7.22 -25.85 6.71
CA VAL A 61 -7.27 -26.27 5.31
C VAL A 61 -8.71 -26.62 4.87
N LYS A 62 -9.58 -26.95 5.83
CA LYS A 62 -10.96 -27.38 5.54
C LYS A 62 -11.97 -26.24 5.52
N THR A 63 -11.69 -25.14 6.20
CA THR A 63 -12.65 -24.05 6.38
C THR A 63 -12.01 -22.72 6.02
N GLN A 64 -12.70 -21.93 5.20
CA GLN A 64 -12.20 -20.63 4.72
C GLN A 64 -12.26 -19.51 5.77
N LEU A 65 -12.88 -19.76 6.93
CA LEU A 65 -13.09 -18.76 7.98
C LEU A 65 -11.97 -18.87 9.02
N PRO A 66 -11.18 -17.79 9.23
CA PRO A 66 -10.21 -17.74 10.31
C PRO A 66 -10.90 -17.48 11.65
N TYR A 67 -10.41 -18.11 12.71
CA TYR A 67 -10.87 -17.90 14.08
C TYR A 67 -9.80 -17.19 14.92
N ARG A 68 -10.19 -16.44 15.96
CA ARG A 68 -9.21 -15.89 16.91
C ARG A 68 -8.47 -17.01 17.62
N TYR A 69 -7.21 -16.77 17.96
CA TYR A 69 -6.36 -17.77 18.62
C TYR A 69 -6.98 -18.33 19.89
N TYR A 70 -7.49 -17.45 20.76
CA TYR A 70 -8.12 -17.82 22.04
C TYR A 70 -9.59 -18.26 21.95
N THR A 71 -10.09 -18.58 20.75
CA THR A 71 -11.44 -19.16 20.59
C THR A 71 -11.48 -20.60 21.10
N LEU A 72 -10.36 -21.31 20.97
CA LEU A 72 -10.19 -22.68 21.47
C LEU A 72 -9.63 -22.67 22.90
N PRO A 73 -9.78 -23.78 23.64
CA PRO A 73 -9.37 -23.88 25.05
C PRO A 73 -7.84 -24.03 25.19
N TYR A 74 -7.08 -23.04 24.72
CA TYR A 74 -5.65 -22.90 24.94
C TYR A 74 -5.35 -22.13 26.23
N CYS A 75 -4.08 -22.11 26.64
CA CYS A 75 -3.63 -21.26 27.74
C CYS A 75 -3.86 -19.78 27.40
N LEU A 76 -4.51 -19.05 28.30
CA LEU A 76 -4.71 -17.60 28.16
C LEU A 76 -3.61 -16.83 28.92
N PRO A 77 -3.10 -15.72 28.36
CA PRO A 77 -2.28 -14.79 29.10
C PRO A 77 -3.14 -13.98 30.10
N ASP A 78 -2.50 -13.38 31.11
CA ASP A 78 -3.20 -12.54 32.11
C ASP A 78 -3.97 -11.38 31.47
N VAL A 79 -3.40 -10.80 30.39
CA VAL A 79 -4.01 -9.73 29.61
C VAL A 79 -3.78 -10.01 28.12
N ILE A 80 -4.86 -10.04 27.33
CA ILE A 80 -4.78 -10.12 25.88
C ILE A 80 -4.51 -8.71 25.34
N ARG A 81 -3.41 -8.55 24.61
CA ARG A 81 -3.00 -7.30 23.96
C ARG A 81 -2.93 -7.51 22.46
N GLU A 82 -3.62 -6.65 21.72
CA GLU A 82 -3.57 -6.61 20.27
C GLU A 82 -2.38 -5.76 19.78
N SER A 83 -1.63 -6.28 18.82
CA SER A 83 -0.53 -5.62 18.13
C SER A 83 -0.81 -5.64 16.63
N ARG A 84 -0.50 -4.54 15.94
CA ARG A 84 -0.46 -4.49 14.48
C ARG A 84 0.90 -3.96 14.09
N GLU A 85 1.71 -4.77 13.46
CA GLU A 85 3.08 -4.38 13.11
C GLU A 85 3.09 -3.59 11.81
N ASN A 86 2.24 -3.99 10.85
CA ASN A 86 2.28 -3.47 9.50
C ASN A 86 1.03 -2.66 9.13
N LEU A 87 1.22 -1.63 8.31
CA LEU A 87 0.13 -0.91 7.66
C LEU A 87 -0.74 -1.88 6.84
N GLY A 88 -0.13 -2.83 6.13
CA GLY A 88 -0.86 -3.87 5.39
C GLY A 88 -1.77 -4.71 6.29
N GLU A 89 -1.30 -5.04 7.50
CA GLU A 89 -2.08 -5.77 8.50
C GLU A 89 -3.28 -4.95 8.99
N THR A 90 -3.05 -3.64 9.21
CA THR A 90 -4.11 -2.70 9.58
C THR A 90 -5.17 -2.57 8.47
N LEU A 91 -4.74 -2.45 7.21
CA LEU A 91 -5.65 -2.32 6.06
C LEU A 91 -6.44 -3.63 5.80
N MET A 92 -5.83 -4.78 6.08
CA MET A 92 -6.49 -6.08 5.97
C MET A 92 -7.38 -6.41 7.18
N GLY A 93 -7.36 -5.58 8.24
CA GLY A 93 -8.06 -5.84 9.48
C GLY A 93 -7.55 -7.09 10.21
N ASP A 94 -6.29 -7.45 9.99
CA ASP A 94 -5.66 -8.56 10.68
C ASP A 94 -5.21 -8.10 12.07
N VAL A 95 -5.33 -9.01 13.04
CA VAL A 95 -5.09 -8.70 14.45
C VAL A 95 -4.17 -9.78 15.01
N ILE A 96 -2.95 -9.38 15.38
CA ILE A 96 -2.01 -10.23 16.10
C ILE A 96 -2.19 -10.01 17.61
N GLU A 97 -2.23 -11.10 18.37
CA GLU A 97 -2.38 -11.08 19.83
C GLU A 97 -1.06 -11.52 20.49
N ASN A 98 -0.82 -11.13 21.74
CA ASN A 98 0.31 -11.64 22.52
C ASN A 98 0.14 -13.13 22.80
N SER A 99 1.25 -13.86 22.86
CA SER A 99 1.25 -15.24 23.33
C SER A 99 1.51 -15.33 24.85
N PRO A 100 1.09 -16.40 25.54
CA PRO A 100 1.45 -16.63 26.94
C PRO A 100 2.85 -17.24 27.10
N TYR A 101 3.62 -17.39 26.02
CA TYR A 101 4.92 -18.05 25.99
C TYR A 101 6.04 -17.02 25.79
N ALA A 102 7.21 -17.29 26.39
CA ALA A 102 8.41 -16.47 26.34
C ALA A 102 9.64 -17.32 26.03
#